data_AF-A0A6V7JMF9-F1
#
_entry.id   AF-A0A6V7JMF9-F1
#
_cell.length_a   1.000
_cell.length_b   1.000
_cell.length_c   1.000
_cell.angle_alpha   90.00
_cell.angle_beta   90.00
_cell.angle_gamma   90.00
#
_symmetry.space_group_name_H-M   'P 1'
#
loop_
_entity.id
_entity.type
_entity.pdbx_description
1 polymer ?
#
loop_
_entity_poly.entity_id
_entity_poly.type
_entity_poly.pdbx_seq_one_letter_code
_entity_poly.pdbx_strand_id
1 'polypeptide(L)' 'ISVSSINGEILTPPYFNLAEGKEIIASATCGVDTPGPELYCRLVGANSDQHEDINLIQGQ' A
#
# COMPACT_ATOMS: atom_id res chain seq x y z
N ILE A 1 -24.80 -29.40 -37.05
CA ILE A 1 -24.59 -28.07 -36.43
C ILE A 1 -23.18 -27.66 -36.79
N SER A 2 -23.02 -26.77 -37.77
CA SER A 2 -21.70 -26.31 -38.20
C SER A 2 -21.20 -25.27 -37.19
N VAL A 3 -20.11 -25.56 -36.51
CA VAL A 3 -19.48 -24.62 -35.58
C VAL A 3 -18.69 -23.63 -36.42
N SER A 4 -19.31 -22.48 -36.72
CA SER A 4 -18.64 -21.32 -37.31
C SER A 4 -17.45 -20.93 -36.43
N SER A 5 -16.30 -20.63 -37.05
CA SER A 5 -15.03 -20.31 -36.39
C SER A 5 -15.21 -19.32 -35.23
N ILE A 6 -14.91 -19.77 -34.01
CA ILE A 6 -14.96 -18.94 -32.80
C ILE A 6 -13.56 -18.33 -32.64
N ASN A 7 -13.41 -17.04 -32.95
CA ASN A 7 -12.16 -16.32 -32.70
C ASN A 7 -12.15 -15.84 -31.25
N GLY A 8 -11.47 -16.59 -30.38
CA GLY A 8 -11.14 -16.13 -29.04
C GLY A 8 -9.87 -15.27 -29.09
N GLU A 9 -9.92 -14.09 -28.48
CA GLU A 9 -8.78 -13.20 -28.35
C GLU A 9 -8.41 -13.06 -26.87
N ILE A 10 -7.10 -13.06 -26.57
CA ILE A 10 -6.59 -12.76 -25.23
C ILE A 10 -6.34 -11.26 -25.18
N LEU A 11 -7.28 -10.54 -24.57
CA LEU A 11 -7.14 -9.12 -24.31
C LEU A 11 -6.39 -8.95 -22.99
N THR A 12 -5.20 -8.38 -23.06
CA THR A 12 -4.41 -8.03 -21.87
C THR A 12 -4.54 -6.52 -21.67
N PRO A 13 -5.53 -6.05 -20.87
CA PRO A 13 -5.64 -4.63 -20.59
C PRO A 13 -4.36 -4.11 -19.93
N PRO A 14 -4.06 -2.82 -20.07
CA PRO A 14 -2.87 -2.24 -19.45
C PRO A 14 -2.96 -2.37 -17.93
N TYR A 15 -1.80 -2.61 -17.31
CA TYR A 15 -1.68 -2.51 -15.86
C TYR A 15 -1.76 -1.05 -15.46
N PHE A 16 -2.57 -0.76 -14.45
CA PHE A 16 -2.66 0.56 -13.85
C PHE A 16 -2.94 0.44 -12.36
N ASN A 17 -2.65 1.50 -11.62
CA ASN A 17 -2.93 1.55 -10.20
C ASN A 17 -4.42 1.83 -9.96
N LEU A 18 -5.16 0.82 -9.52
CA LEU A 18 -6.60 0.93 -9.25
C LEU A 18 -6.95 1.98 -8.18
N ALA A 19 -6.01 2.28 -7.27
CA ALA A 19 -6.19 3.26 -6.21
C ALA A 19 -5.89 4.70 -6.66
N GLU A 20 -5.24 4.89 -7.82
CA GLU A 20 -4.89 6.21 -8.31
C GLU A 20 -6.15 7.05 -8.56
N GLY A 21 -6.16 8.27 -7.99
CA GLY A 21 -7.27 9.21 -8.09
C GLY A 21 -8.55 8.77 -7.35
N LYS A 22 -8.52 7.71 -6.55
CA LYS A 22 -9.67 7.27 -5.75
C LYS A 22 -9.59 7.79 -4.32
N GLU A 23 -10.74 8.11 -3.75
CA GLU A 23 -10.87 8.37 -2.31
C GLU A 23 -10.72 7.06 -1.53
N ILE A 24 -9.85 7.07 -0.52
CA ILE A 24 -9.61 5.93 0.35
C ILE A 24 -10.23 6.20 1.72
N ILE A 25 -11.01 5.24 2.22
CA ILE A 25 -11.70 5.32 3.51
C ILE A 25 -11.00 4.39 4.49
N ALA A 26 -10.67 4.90 5.67
CA ALA A 26 -10.11 4.13 6.77
C ALA A 26 -11.10 4.12 7.95
N SER A 27 -11.27 2.95 8.58
CA SER A 27 -12.11 2.82 9.78
C SER A 27 -11.43 3.37 11.04
N ALA A 28 -10.10 3.57 10.99
CA ALA A 28 -9.30 4.13 12.08
C ALA A 28 -8.06 4.84 11.50
N THR A 29 -7.69 5.96 12.09
CA THR A 29 -6.53 6.77 11.71
C THR A 29 -5.82 7.23 12.98
N CYS A 30 -4.50 7.07 13.05
CA CYS A 30 -3.71 7.52 14.19
C CYS A 30 -3.83 9.04 14.41
N GLY A 31 -3.76 9.47 15.66
CA GLY A 31 -3.91 10.89 16.06
C GLY A 31 -5.33 11.47 15.96
N VAL A 32 -6.32 10.68 15.56
CA VAL A 32 -7.74 11.06 15.65
C VAL A 32 -8.23 10.76 17.07
N ASP A 33 -8.98 11.69 17.66
CA ASP A 33 -9.56 11.60 19.01
C ASP A 33 -8.53 11.48 20.17
N THR A 34 -7.27 11.89 19.94
CA THR A 34 -6.23 11.95 20.99
C THR A 34 -5.93 13.38 21.44
N PRO A 35 -5.76 13.65 22.75
CA PRO A 35 -5.27 14.94 23.21
C PRO A 35 -3.77 15.06 22.92
N GLY A 36 -3.44 15.60 21.74
CA GLY A 36 -2.07 15.84 21.29
C GLY A 36 -1.50 14.74 20.35
N PRO A 37 -0.21 14.83 20.00
CA PRO A 37 0.45 13.90 19.08
C PRO A 37 0.49 12.46 19.61
N GLU A 38 0.16 11.50 18.75
CA GLU A 38 0.26 10.07 19.07
C GLU A 38 1.68 9.54 18.79
N LEU A 39 2.29 8.89 19.79
CA LEU A 39 3.59 8.24 19.64
C LEU A 39 3.42 6.84 19.05
N TYR A 40 4.36 6.42 18.21
CA TYR A 40 4.37 5.09 17.62
C TYR A 40 5.77 4.48 17.65
N CYS A 41 5.84 3.16 17.63
CA CYS A 41 7.10 2.42 17.51
C CYS A 41 7.21 1.82 16.12
N ARG A 42 8.32 2.08 15.43
CA ARG A 42 8.66 1.39 14.19
C ARG A 42 9.63 0.26 14.51
N LEU A 43 9.18 -0.98 14.39
CA LEU A 43 10.06 -2.13 14.44
C LEU A 43 10.74 -2.29 13.09
N VAL A 44 12.07 -2.37 13.10
CA VAL A 44 12.89 -2.47 11.90
C VAL A 44 13.77 -3.72 12.00
N GLY A 45 13.96 -4.44 10.89
CA GLY A 45 14.89 -5.56 10.84
C GLY A 45 16.34 -5.08 10.77
N ALA A 46 17.30 -5.97 11.03
CA ALA A 46 18.73 -5.64 11.07
C ALA A 46 19.31 -5.01 9.77
N ASN A 47 18.59 -5.11 8.64
CA ASN A 47 18.98 -4.57 7.33
C ASN A 47 18.02 -3.49 6.83
N SER A 48 17.51 -2.64 7.71
CA SER A 48 16.57 -1.60 7.30
C SER A 48 17.32 -0.45 6.65
N ASP A 49 16.83 -0.03 5.48
CA ASP A 49 17.39 1.05 4.68
C ASP A 49 17.72 2.27 5.57
N GLN A 50 18.99 2.68 5.51
CA GLN A 50 19.58 3.80 6.26
C GLN A 50 19.06 5.13 5.70
N HIS A 51 17.76 5.39 5.76
CA HIS A 51 17.25 6.73 5.54
C HIS A 51 17.50 7.53 6.82
N GLU A 52 18.64 8.22 6.82
CA GLU A 52 19.13 9.12 7.86
C GLU A 52 18.23 10.35 7.96
N ASP A 53 17.11 10.25 8.67
CA ASP A 53 16.37 11.40 9.25
C ASP A 53 15.23 10.94 10.17
N ILE A 54 15.45 9.86 10.93
CA ILE A 54 14.50 9.41 11.95
C ILE A 54 15.22 9.26 13.29
N ASN A 55 14.58 9.74 14.36
CA ASN A 55 14.98 9.47 15.74
C ASN A 55 14.73 7.99 16.07
N LEU A 56 15.46 7.09 15.42
CA LEU A 56 15.34 5.65 15.58
C LEU A 56 16.24 5.21 16.73
N ILE A 57 15.62 4.69 17.79
CA ILE A 57 16.35 3.99 18.84
C ILE A 57 16.67 2.58 18.29
N GLN A 58 17.93 2.33 17.94
CA GLN A 58 18.38 0.98 17.58
C GLN A 58 18.33 0.07 18.81
N GLY A 59 17.46 -0.93 18.78
CA GLY A 59 17.49 -2.05 19.74
C GLY A 59 18.67 -2.98 19.45
N GLN A 60 19.33 -3.46 20.51
CA GLN A 60 20.40 -4.46 20.46
C GLN A 60 19.87 -5.86 20.14
#